data_AF-D0L504-F1
#
_entry.id   AF-D0L504-F1
#
_cell.length_a   1.000
_cell.length_b   1.000
_cell.length_c   1.000
_cell.angle_alpha   90.00
_cell.angle_beta   90.00
_cell.angle_gamma   90.00
#
_symmetry.space_group_name_H-M   'P 1'
#
loop_
_entity.id
_entity.type
_entity.pdbx_description
1 polymer ?
#
loop_
_entity_poly.entity_id
_entity_poly.type
_entity_poly.pdbx_seq_one_letter_code
_entity_poly.pdbx_strand_id
1 'polypeptide(L)'
;MLSQADLIASEAPMLKAQEIARRIWRRFAATAGAVVAVSGLMAEAGVCGITERETAQIARRGQLETWELLSILDGSAPPPPGISVDELGHVEELVGGYAMDAGAEVATSGAQAYCDWLHHASGIADLRQAIGRRFVAVGDVLKARTTIAELKTAAYRSPNRAAILGAIEDTESTPEAHRLREVAAVESLARWQPDSDLIGELTYVTAMRSVHQLLSLPPGAPPAAIEDAARRRAADARSRRSLAASSAEREALLVLEQTYQLVRRGLWAG
;
A
#
# COMPACT_ATOMS: atom_id res chain seq x y z
N MET A 1 20.66 -30.37 7.96
CA MET A 1 20.82 -28.99 8.47
C MET A 1 19.65 -28.22 7.88
N LEU A 2 18.51 -28.22 8.57
CA LEU A 2 17.25 -27.65 8.09
C LEU A 2 17.41 -26.13 7.97
N SER A 3 17.06 -25.58 6.82
CA SER A 3 17.17 -24.16 6.51
C SER A 3 16.14 -23.39 7.36
N GLN A 4 16.44 -22.16 7.77
CA GLN A 4 15.48 -21.26 8.42
C GLN A 4 14.21 -21.03 7.59
N ALA A 5 14.24 -21.32 6.28
CA ALA A 5 13.08 -21.32 5.39
C ALA A 5 12.07 -22.44 5.73
N ASP A 6 12.53 -23.60 6.21
CA ASP A 6 11.66 -24.75 6.53
C ASP A 6 10.90 -24.55 7.86
N LEU A 7 11.45 -23.74 8.77
CA LEU A 7 10.79 -23.37 10.03
C LEU A 7 9.67 -22.33 9.86
N ILE A 8 9.57 -21.67 8.71
CA ILE A 8 8.47 -20.75 8.37
C ILE A 8 7.25 -21.54 7.86
N ALA A 9 7.43 -22.80 7.46
CA ALA A 9 6.42 -23.57 6.74
C ALA A 9 5.35 -24.23 7.63
N SER A 10 5.54 -24.42 8.94
CA SER A 10 4.63 -25.27 9.73
C SER A 10 3.67 -24.55 10.69
N GLU A 11 3.80 -23.24 10.91
CA GLU A 11 2.85 -22.49 11.74
C GLU A 11 2.43 -21.19 11.04
N ALA A 12 1.28 -21.24 10.38
CA ALA A 12 0.54 -20.09 9.85
C ALA A 12 1.45 -18.98 9.25
N PRO A 13 2.09 -19.22 8.08
CA PRO A 13 2.98 -18.28 7.41
C PRO A 13 2.40 -16.87 7.27
N MET A 14 1.07 -16.76 7.13
CA MET A 14 0.41 -15.46 7.09
C MET A 14 0.44 -14.72 8.43
N LEU A 15 0.25 -15.41 9.57
CA LEU A 15 0.40 -14.79 10.89
C LEU A 15 1.84 -14.32 11.10
N LYS A 16 2.82 -15.10 10.65
CA LYS A 16 4.23 -14.70 10.73
C LYS A 16 4.54 -13.50 9.85
N ALA A 17 4.05 -13.51 8.61
CA ALA A 17 4.19 -12.38 7.70
C ALA A 17 3.52 -11.12 8.26
N GLN A 18 2.36 -11.24 8.91
CA GLN A 18 1.70 -10.13 9.60
C GLN A 18 2.49 -9.62 10.82
N GLU A 19 3.14 -10.51 11.58
CA GLU A 19 4.03 -10.12 12.67
C GLU A 19 5.24 -9.33 12.15
N ILE A 20 5.86 -9.83 11.07
CA ILE A 20 6.97 -9.16 10.39
C ILE A 20 6.51 -7.81 9.84
N ALA A 21 5.37 -7.75 9.17
CA ALA A 21 4.79 -6.52 8.65
C ALA A 21 4.57 -5.48 9.78
N ARG A 22 4.03 -5.89 10.93
CA ARG A 22 3.90 -5.03 12.12
C ARG A 22 5.25 -4.54 12.65
N ARG A 23 6.26 -5.40 12.66
CA ARG A 23 7.63 -5.04 13.10
C ARG A 23 8.30 -4.06 12.14
N ILE A 24 8.16 -4.30 10.83
CA ILE A 24 8.66 -3.40 9.78
C ILE A 24 7.92 -2.06 9.89
N TRP A 25 6.60 -2.07 10.01
CA TRP A 25 5.84 -0.83 10.19
C TRP A 25 6.29 -0.05 11.43
N ARG A 26 6.48 -0.69 12.59
CA ARG A 26 7.01 0.01 13.79
C ARG A 26 8.40 0.60 13.58
N ARG A 27 9.23 -0.05 12.76
CA ARG A 27 10.61 0.40 12.46
C ARG A 27 10.66 1.50 11.40
N PHE A 28 9.69 1.53 10.50
CA PHE A 28 9.65 2.41 9.33
C PHE A 28 8.30 3.14 9.21
N ALA A 29 7.67 3.48 10.34
CA ALA A 29 6.33 4.08 10.37
C ALA A 29 6.31 5.44 9.65
N ALA A 30 7.45 6.11 9.62
CA ALA A 30 7.66 7.32 8.84
C ALA A 30 7.67 7.03 7.33
N THR A 31 8.35 5.97 6.87
CA THR A 31 8.54 5.67 5.44
C THR A 31 7.35 4.98 4.77
N ALA A 32 6.75 4.02 5.46
CA ALA A 32 5.75 3.13 4.90
C ALA A 32 4.35 3.59 5.26
N GLY A 33 3.60 4.08 4.26
CA GLY A 33 2.19 4.47 4.42
C GLY A 33 1.30 3.36 4.99
N ALA A 34 1.64 2.11 4.67
CA ALA A 34 1.17 0.89 5.32
C ALA A 34 2.16 -0.24 4.97
N VAL A 35 2.31 -1.21 5.85
CA VAL A 35 2.99 -2.48 5.53
C VAL A 35 1.97 -3.58 5.74
N VAL A 36 1.57 -4.23 4.66
CA VAL A 36 0.54 -5.28 4.68
C VAL A 36 1.16 -6.57 4.18
N ALA A 37 0.99 -7.65 4.94
CA ALA A 37 1.37 -8.98 4.51
C ALA A 37 0.31 -9.53 3.57
N VAL A 38 0.72 -10.04 2.41
CA VAL A 38 -0.19 -10.61 1.41
C VAL A 38 0.40 -11.90 0.84
N SER A 39 -0.44 -12.93 0.72
CA SER A 39 -0.13 -14.11 -0.09
C SER A 39 -0.65 -13.87 -1.52
N GLY A 40 0.27 -13.78 -2.48
CA GLY A 40 -0.08 -13.55 -3.88
C GLY A 40 -0.95 -14.67 -4.46
N LEU A 41 -0.53 -15.93 -4.30
CA LEU A 41 -1.24 -17.10 -4.82
C LEU A 41 -2.66 -17.23 -4.24
N MET A 42 -2.80 -17.09 -2.92
CA MET A 42 -4.13 -17.14 -2.29
C MET A 42 -5.02 -15.98 -2.73
N ALA A 43 -4.45 -14.77 -2.85
CA ALA A 43 -5.19 -13.60 -3.31
C ALA A 43 -5.66 -13.77 -4.76
N GLU A 44 -4.79 -14.30 -5.63
CA GLU A 44 -5.08 -14.57 -7.03
C GLU A 44 -6.14 -15.65 -7.18
N ALA A 45 -5.96 -16.81 -6.54
CA ALA A 45 -6.92 -17.91 -6.59
C ALA A 45 -8.29 -17.53 -6.00
N GLY A 46 -8.33 -16.73 -4.92
CA GLY A 46 -9.58 -16.21 -4.37
C GLY A 46 -10.33 -15.26 -5.32
N VAL A 47 -9.62 -14.55 -6.21
CA VAL A 47 -10.21 -13.61 -7.17
C VAL A 47 -10.56 -14.26 -8.51
N CYS A 48 -9.65 -15.07 -9.05
CA CYS A 48 -9.82 -15.78 -10.31
C CYS A 48 -10.77 -16.96 -10.18
N GLY A 49 -10.95 -17.47 -8.95
CA GLY A 49 -11.79 -18.61 -8.65
C GLY A 49 -11.01 -19.93 -8.72
N ILE A 50 -11.48 -20.90 -7.94
CA ILE A 50 -11.11 -22.30 -8.03
C ILE A 50 -12.34 -23.11 -8.47
N THR A 51 -12.15 -24.24 -9.13
CA THR A 51 -13.25 -25.12 -9.54
C THR A 51 -13.68 -26.06 -8.42
N GLU A 52 -14.90 -26.62 -8.53
CA GLU A 52 -15.38 -27.66 -7.59
C GLU A 52 -14.51 -28.92 -7.62
N ARG A 53 -13.92 -29.24 -8.79
CA ARG A 53 -13.02 -30.39 -8.92
C ARG A 53 -11.75 -30.19 -8.09
N GLU A 54 -11.10 -29.05 -8.26
CA GLU A 54 -9.87 -28.70 -7.54
C GLU A 54 -10.14 -28.57 -6.02
N THR A 55 -11.28 -27.98 -5.65
CA THR A 55 -11.70 -27.87 -4.26
C THR A 55 -11.96 -29.25 -3.63
N ALA A 56 -12.57 -30.18 -4.37
CA ALA A 56 -12.74 -31.56 -3.91
C ALA A 56 -11.40 -32.29 -3.74
N GLN A 57 -10.40 -32.01 -4.58
CA GLN A 57 -9.04 -32.54 -4.40
C GLN A 57 -8.42 -32.03 -3.09
N ILE A 58 -8.55 -30.73 -2.80
CA ILE A 58 -8.07 -30.13 -1.55
C ILE A 58 -8.74 -30.77 -0.34
N ALA A 59 -10.06 -30.90 -0.36
CA ALA A 59 -10.84 -31.50 0.73
C ALA A 59 -10.42 -32.95 0.99
N ARG A 60 -10.22 -33.76 -0.06
CA ARG A 60 -9.77 -35.15 0.05
C ARG A 60 -8.33 -35.24 0.56
N ARG A 61 -7.47 -34.36 0.07
CA ARG A 61 -6.06 -34.31 0.49
C ARG A 61 -5.93 -33.98 1.97
N GLY A 62 -6.77 -33.11 2.52
CA GLY A 62 -6.76 -32.82 3.96
C GLY A 62 -7.33 -33.92 4.85
N GLN A 63 -7.87 -35.00 4.28
CA GLN A 63 -8.23 -36.21 5.03
C GLN A 63 -7.05 -37.18 5.18
N LEU A 64 -5.94 -36.91 4.49
CA LEU A 64 -4.75 -37.73 4.55
C LEU A 64 -3.79 -37.21 5.62
N GLU A 65 -3.20 -38.14 6.36
CA GLU A 65 -2.11 -37.82 7.25
C GLU A 65 -0.83 -37.51 6.45
N THR A 66 0.07 -36.73 7.03
CA THR A 66 1.32 -36.31 6.36
C THR A 66 2.14 -37.49 5.84
N TRP A 67 2.19 -38.59 6.59
CA TRP A 67 2.95 -39.80 6.19
C TRP A 67 2.30 -40.55 5.02
N GLU A 68 0.97 -40.49 4.88
CA GLU A 68 0.25 -41.08 3.75
C GLU A 68 0.54 -40.29 2.48
N LEU A 69 0.53 -38.95 2.58
CA LEU A 69 0.90 -38.07 1.48
C LEU A 69 2.35 -38.32 1.01
N LEU A 70 3.30 -38.43 1.94
CA LEU A 70 4.69 -38.77 1.60
C LEU A 70 4.79 -40.13 0.90
N SER A 71 4.07 -41.13 1.40
CA SER A 71 4.05 -42.47 0.79
C SER A 71 3.50 -42.48 -0.64
N ILE A 72 2.50 -41.63 -0.92
CA ILE A 72 1.91 -41.46 -2.26
C ILE A 72 2.89 -40.73 -3.19
N LEU A 73 3.49 -39.63 -2.73
CA LEU A 73 4.41 -38.82 -3.51
C LEU A 73 5.72 -39.57 -3.86
N ASP A 74 6.22 -40.39 -2.94
CA ASP A 74 7.41 -41.22 -3.15
C ASP A 74 7.10 -42.51 -3.97
N GLY A 75 5.85 -42.70 -4.39
CA GLY A 75 5.40 -43.86 -5.17
C GLY A 75 5.38 -45.18 -4.39
N SER A 76 5.52 -45.12 -3.07
CA SER A 76 5.50 -46.28 -2.17
C SER A 76 4.08 -46.80 -1.90
N ALA A 77 3.06 -45.96 -2.11
CA ALA A 77 1.65 -46.31 -2.02
C ALA A 77 0.85 -45.73 -3.20
N PRO A 78 -0.16 -46.44 -3.72
CA PRO A 78 -1.05 -45.88 -4.73
C PRO A 78 -1.94 -44.77 -4.12
N PRO A 79 -2.30 -43.73 -4.88
CA PRO A 79 -3.21 -42.70 -4.41
C PRO A 79 -4.61 -43.29 -4.14
N PRO A 80 -5.31 -42.85 -3.08
CA PRO A 80 -6.69 -43.25 -2.80
C PRO A 80 -7.64 -42.91 -3.96
N PRO A 81 -8.78 -43.62 -4.09
CA PRO A 81 -9.77 -43.34 -5.12
C PRO A 81 -10.22 -41.87 -5.11
N GLY A 82 -10.11 -41.23 -6.28
CA GLY A 82 -10.50 -39.83 -6.45
C GLY A 82 -9.44 -38.80 -6.04
N ILE A 83 -8.26 -39.22 -5.60
CA ILE A 83 -7.08 -38.35 -5.46
C ILE A 83 -6.22 -38.50 -6.71
N SER A 84 -5.88 -37.37 -7.33
CA SER A 84 -5.00 -37.30 -8.50
C SER A 84 -3.73 -36.52 -8.13
N VAL A 85 -2.57 -37.17 -8.19
CA VAL A 85 -1.29 -36.55 -7.81
C VAL A 85 -0.96 -35.36 -8.72
N ASP A 86 -1.20 -35.49 -10.03
CA ASP A 86 -0.99 -34.41 -11.00
C ASP A 86 -1.91 -33.21 -10.71
N GLU A 87 -3.17 -33.46 -10.35
CA GLU A 87 -4.10 -32.39 -9.96
C GLU A 87 -3.70 -31.75 -8.63
N LEU A 88 -3.22 -32.52 -7.66
CA LEU A 88 -2.73 -31.95 -6.40
C LEU A 88 -1.53 -31.04 -6.62
N GLY A 89 -0.59 -31.44 -7.49
CA GLY A 89 0.54 -30.57 -7.87
C GLY A 89 0.05 -29.28 -8.55
N HIS A 90 -0.89 -29.38 -9.49
CA HIS A 90 -1.46 -28.20 -10.14
C HIS A 90 -2.18 -27.27 -9.15
N VAL A 91 -2.97 -27.83 -8.23
CA VAL A 91 -3.67 -27.04 -7.23
C VAL A 91 -2.70 -26.40 -6.25
N GLU A 92 -1.62 -27.09 -5.86
CA GLU A 92 -0.57 -26.52 -5.01
C GLU A 92 0.10 -25.31 -5.69
N GLU A 93 0.35 -25.38 -7.00
CA GLU A 93 0.86 -24.23 -7.76
C GLU A 93 -0.13 -23.05 -7.79
N LEU A 94 -1.43 -23.32 -7.85
CA LEU A 94 -2.47 -22.29 -7.87
C LEU A 94 -2.66 -21.59 -6.52
N VAL A 95 -2.73 -22.34 -5.42
CA VAL A 95 -3.13 -21.80 -4.10
C VAL A 95 -1.99 -21.76 -3.07
N GLY A 96 -0.93 -22.55 -3.28
CA GLY A 96 0.16 -22.78 -2.36
C GLY A 96 -0.13 -23.87 -1.31
N GLY A 97 0.93 -24.57 -0.86
CA GLY A 97 0.80 -25.69 0.10
C GLY A 97 0.08 -25.32 1.40
N TYR A 98 0.37 -24.14 1.97
CA TYR A 98 -0.34 -23.66 3.17
C TYR A 98 -1.86 -23.57 2.98
N ALA A 99 -2.32 -23.10 1.82
CA ALA A 99 -3.74 -22.96 1.56
C ALA A 99 -4.41 -24.33 1.46
N MET A 100 -3.73 -25.30 0.83
CA MET A 100 -4.20 -26.68 0.78
C MET A 100 -4.29 -27.32 2.16
N ASP A 101 -3.38 -27.01 3.08
CA ASP A 101 -3.37 -27.54 4.46
C ASP A 101 -4.45 -26.88 5.30
N ALA A 102 -4.36 -25.56 5.46
CA ALA A 102 -5.18 -24.82 6.40
C ALA A 102 -6.63 -24.62 5.92
N GLY A 103 -6.86 -24.71 4.60
CA GLY A 103 -8.18 -24.53 4.00
C GLY A 103 -8.93 -25.83 3.70
N ALA A 104 -8.34 -27.00 4.00
CA ALA A 104 -8.94 -28.29 3.66
C ALA A 104 -10.34 -28.51 4.23
N GLU A 105 -10.57 -28.11 5.49
CA GLU A 105 -11.90 -28.22 6.11
C GLU A 105 -12.90 -27.32 5.39
N VAL A 106 -12.51 -26.09 5.03
CA VAL A 106 -13.39 -25.16 4.31
C VAL A 106 -13.71 -25.68 2.91
N ALA A 107 -12.75 -26.32 2.25
CA ALA A 107 -12.95 -26.93 0.93
C ALA A 107 -14.07 -27.98 0.91
N THR A 108 -14.40 -28.61 2.05
CA THR A 108 -15.55 -29.52 2.15
C THR A 108 -16.90 -28.83 1.88
N SER A 109 -16.95 -27.51 2.02
CA SER A 109 -18.12 -26.67 1.77
C SER A 109 -18.21 -26.15 0.33
N GLY A 110 -17.32 -26.60 -0.56
CA GLY A 110 -17.33 -26.27 -1.99
C GLY A 110 -16.49 -25.05 -2.37
N ALA A 111 -16.36 -24.85 -3.67
CA ALA A 111 -15.42 -23.88 -4.26
C ALA A 111 -15.68 -22.45 -3.82
N GLN A 112 -16.95 -22.03 -3.73
CA GLN A 112 -17.31 -20.68 -3.31
C GLN A 112 -16.83 -20.37 -1.89
N ALA A 113 -17.10 -21.27 -0.94
CA ALA A 113 -16.69 -21.10 0.46
C ALA A 113 -15.17 -21.06 0.58
N TYR A 114 -14.46 -21.87 -0.20
CA TYR A 114 -13.01 -21.88 -0.25
C TYR A 114 -12.42 -20.60 -0.85
N CYS A 115 -12.98 -20.09 -1.96
CA CYS A 115 -12.61 -18.78 -2.53
C CYS A 115 -12.81 -17.64 -1.53
N ASP A 116 -13.94 -17.63 -0.82
CA ASP A 116 -14.21 -16.63 0.21
C ASP A 116 -13.17 -16.73 1.33
N TRP A 117 -12.82 -17.94 1.76
CA TRP A 117 -11.75 -18.13 2.75
C TRP A 117 -10.38 -17.66 2.24
N LEU A 118 -9.99 -17.99 1.01
CA LEU A 118 -8.75 -17.51 0.40
C LEU A 118 -8.70 -15.97 0.35
N HIS A 119 -9.83 -15.34 0.03
CA HIS A 119 -9.95 -13.89 -0.01
C HIS A 119 -9.67 -13.26 1.36
N HIS A 120 -10.19 -13.85 2.44
CA HIS A 120 -9.94 -13.39 3.81
C HIS A 120 -8.53 -13.73 4.30
N ALA A 121 -8.08 -14.96 4.08
CA ALA A 121 -6.81 -15.47 4.61
C ALA A 121 -5.57 -14.92 3.88
N SER A 122 -5.73 -14.40 2.65
CA SER A 122 -4.62 -13.86 1.85
C SER A 122 -4.10 -12.49 2.29
N GLY A 123 -4.86 -11.74 3.10
CA GLY A 123 -4.52 -10.35 3.47
C GLY A 123 -4.82 -9.30 2.38
N ILE A 124 -5.43 -9.70 1.25
CA ILE A 124 -5.72 -8.78 0.13
C ILE A 124 -6.78 -7.73 0.49
N ALA A 125 -7.72 -8.05 1.38
CA ALA A 125 -8.70 -7.08 1.89
C ALA A 125 -8.02 -5.95 2.68
N ASP A 126 -7.06 -6.29 3.54
CA ASP A 126 -6.27 -5.31 4.30
C ASP A 126 -5.42 -4.44 3.36
N LEU A 127 -4.87 -5.02 2.29
CA LEU A 127 -4.14 -4.26 1.27
C LEU A 127 -5.07 -3.28 0.57
N ARG A 128 -6.24 -3.75 0.11
CA ARG A 128 -7.26 -2.90 -0.54
C ARG A 128 -7.74 -1.80 0.40
N GLN A 129 -7.89 -2.07 1.68
CA GLN A 129 -8.26 -1.06 2.67
C GLN A 129 -7.13 -0.04 2.91
N ALA A 130 -5.89 -0.50 3.03
CA ALA A 130 -4.72 0.37 3.19
C ALA A 130 -4.53 1.29 1.98
N ILE A 131 -4.72 0.75 0.78
CA ILE A 131 -4.83 1.51 -0.47
C ILE A 131 -6.01 2.49 -0.34
N GLY A 132 -7.24 2.02 -0.15
CA GLY A 132 -8.43 2.86 -0.08
C GLY A 132 -8.30 4.05 0.88
N ARG A 133 -7.81 3.82 2.10
CA ARG A 133 -7.59 4.89 3.09
C ARG A 133 -6.55 5.92 2.64
N ARG A 134 -5.51 5.50 1.93
CA ARG A 134 -4.46 6.39 1.39
C ARG A 134 -4.90 7.11 0.11
N PHE A 135 -5.80 6.52 -0.68
CA PHE A 135 -6.25 7.04 -1.98
C PHE A 135 -7.57 7.84 -1.95
N VAL A 136 -8.35 7.80 -0.86
CA VAL A 136 -9.59 8.61 -0.72
C VAL A 136 -9.29 10.08 -0.38
N ALA A 137 -8.31 10.35 0.49
CA ALA A 137 -7.58 11.63 0.41
C ALA A 137 -6.71 11.60 -0.86
N VAL A 138 -6.12 12.64 -1.43
CA VAL A 138 -5.19 12.57 -2.59
C VAL A 138 -5.56 11.84 -3.92
N GLY A 139 -6.67 11.08 -4.05
CA GLY A 139 -6.98 10.33 -5.28
C GLY A 139 -7.05 11.20 -6.54
N ASP A 140 -7.71 12.36 -6.46
CA ASP A 140 -7.78 13.32 -7.56
C ASP A 140 -6.43 13.99 -7.85
N VAL A 141 -5.61 14.18 -6.81
CA VAL A 141 -4.24 14.72 -6.93
C VAL A 141 -3.35 13.74 -7.70
N LEU A 142 -3.47 12.44 -7.42
CA LEU A 142 -2.73 11.40 -8.13
C LEU A 142 -3.15 11.29 -9.60
N LYS A 143 -4.46 11.34 -9.89
CA LYS A 143 -4.98 11.39 -11.27
C LYS A 143 -4.43 12.60 -12.03
N ALA A 144 -4.51 13.79 -11.43
CA ALA A 144 -3.98 15.01 -12.02
C ALA A 144 -2.48 14.91 -12.33
N ARG A 145 -1.67 14.32 -11.43
CA ARG A 145 -0.24 14.07 -11.69
C ARG A 145 -0.01 13.12 -12.87
N THR A 146 -0.75 12.02 -12.94
CA THR A 146 -0.64 11.08 -14.07
C THR A 146 -0.99 11.77 -15.38
N THR A 147 -2.09 12.52 -15.42
CA THR A 147 -2.50 13.29 -16.60
C THR A 147 -1.44 14.33 -16.99
N ILE A 148 -0.86 15.07 -16.04
CA ILE A 148 0.21 16.03 -16.31
C ILE A 148 1.45 15.32 -16.87
N ALA A 149 1.83 14.16 -16.33
CA ALA A 149 2.96 13.38 -16.82
C ALA A 149 2.74 12.92 -18.27
N GLU A 150 1.55 12.40 -18.57
CA GLU A 150 1.15 12.02 -19.92
C GLU A 150 1.12 13.20 -20.88
N LEU A 151 0.60 14.36 -20.44
CA LEU A 151 0.62 15.61 -21.21
C LEU A 151 2.05 16.09 -21.49
N LYS A 152 2.96 16.01 -20.51
CA LYS A 152 4.39 16.30 -20.70
C LYS A 152 4.98 15.37 -21.76
N THR A 153 4.73 14.06 -21.67
CA THR A 153 5.20 13.09 -22.68
C THR A 153 4.62 13.37 -24.07
N ALA A 154 3.33 13.71 -24.17
CA ALA A 154 2.68 14.07 -25.43
C ALA A 154 3.23 15.39 -26.00
N ALA A 155 3.55 16.36 -25.15
CA ALA A 155 4.13 17.64 -25.55
C ALA A 155 5.46 17.47 -26.29
N TYR A 156 6.30 16.51 -25.88
CA TYR A 156 7.57 16.22 -26.57
C TYR A 156 7.38 15.68 -28.00
N ARG A 157 6.19 15.18 -28.35
CA ARG A 157 5.84 14.71 -29.69
C ARG A 157 5.05 15.76 -30.50
N SER A 158 4.80 16.94 -29.93
CA SER A 158 3.96 17.98 -30.51
C SER A 158 4.80 19.11 -31.14
N PRO A 159 4.37 19.69 -32.28
CA PRO A 159 4.96 20.92 -32.82
C PRO A 159 4.87 22.11 -31.85
N ASN A 160 3.87 22.10 -30.96
CA ASN A 160 3.61 23.18 -29.99
C ASN A 160 4.24 22.89 -28.62
N ARG A 161 5.32 22.10 -28.57
CA ARG A 161 5.99 21.67 -27.32
C ARG A 161 6.18 22.80 -26.32
N ALA A 162 6.75 23.93 -26.75
CA ALA A 162 7.08 25.04 -25.85
C ALA A 162 5.84 25.67 -25.20
N ALA A 163 4.76 25.85 -25.97
CA ALA A 163 3.50 26.39 -25.46
C ALA A 163 2.81 25.43 -24.49
N ILE A 164 2.82 24.12 -24.78
CA ILE A 164 2.21 23.11 -23.91
C ILE A 164 2.99 22.99 -22.60
N LEU A 165 4.32 22.92 -22.67
CA LEU A 165 5.16 22.88 -21.46
C LEU A 165 5.01 24.14 -20.62
N GLY A 166 4.97 25.33 -21.25
CA GLY A 166 4.72 26.59 -20.54
C GLY A 166 3.37 26.61 -19.82
N ALA A 167 2.29 26.18 -20.49
CA ALA A 167 0.97 26.11 -19.87
C ALA A 167 0.93 25.11 -18.70
N ILE A 168 1.67 24.01 -18.78
CA ILE A 168 1.81 23.04 -17.68
C ILE A 168 2.59 23.66 -16.51
N GLU A 169 3.70 24.36 -16.78
CA GLU A 169 4.49 25.05 -15.75
C GLU A 169 3.68 26.15 -15.05
N ASP A 170 2.91 26.93 -15.81
CA ASP A 170 1.99 27.93 -15.27
C ASP A 170 0.93 27.29 -14.36
N THR A 171 0.37 26.16 -14.79
CA THR A 171 -0.62 25.40 -14.02
C THR A 171 -0.01 24.85 -12.73
N GLU A 172 1.18 24.23 -12.79
CA GLU A 172 1.89 23.69 -11.62
C GLU A 172 2.32 24.79 -10.62
N SER A 173 2.38 26.04 -11.06
CA SER A 173 2.69 27.22 -10.22
C SER A 173 1.47 27.81 -9.50
N THR A 174 0.26 27.35 -9.81
CA THR A 174 -0.96 27.84 -9.17
C THR A 174 -1.11 27.32 -7.72
N PRO A 175 -1.72 28.10 -6.80
CA PRO A 175 -2.05 27.63 -5.46
C PRO A 175 -2.86 26.32 -5.43
N GLU A 176 -3.77 26.16 -6.38
CA GLU A 176 -4.65 25.00 -6.55
C GLU A 176 -3.85 23.73 -6.87
N ALA A 177 -2.74 23.87 -7.62
CA ALA A 177 -1.84 22.78 -7.95
C ALA A 177 -0.83 22.44 -6.83
N HIS A 178 -0.75 23.24 -5.75
CA HIS A 178 0.22 23.02 -4.66
C HIS A 178 0.09 21.64 -4.02
N ARG A 179 -1.11 21.06 -3.98
CA ARG A 179 -1.35 19.70 -3.48
C ARG A 179 -0.57 18.63 -4.26
N LEU A 180 -0.32 18.85 -5.56
CA LEU A 180 0.52 17.96 -6.38
C LEU A 180 1.97 17.96 -5.85
N ARG A 181 2.46 19.11 -5.41
CA ARG A 181 3.81 19.29 -4.86
C ARG A 181 3.94 18.67 -3.48
N GLU A 182 2.91 18.77 -2.63
CA GLU A 182 2.86 18.08 -1.34
C GLU A 182 3.00 16.56 -1.51
N VAL A 183 2.24 15.95 -2.42
CA VAL A 183 2.33 14.51 -2.70
C VAL A 183 3.68 14.13 -3.31
N ALA A 184 4.19 14.92 -4.26
CA ALA A 184 5.50 14.67 -4.86
C ALA A 184 6.64 14.75 -3.84
N ALA A 185 6.56 15.67 -2.88
CA ALA A 185 7.54 15.80 -1.81
C ALA A 185 7.50 14.61 -0.83
N VAL A 186 6.32 14.05 -0.52
CA VAL A 186 6.20 12.80 0.27
C VAL A 186 6.89 11.65 -0.45
N GLU A 187 6.62 11.47 -1.75
CA GLU A 187 7.24 10.40 -2.56
C GLU A 187 8.76 10.55 -2.65
N SER A 188 9.23 11.78 -2.85
CA SER A 188 10.66 12.09 -2.93
C SER A 188 11.37 11.80 -1.61
N LEU A 189 10.81 12.25 -0.48
CA LEU A 189 11.32 11.94 0.85
C LEU A 189 11.32 10.43 1.12
N ALA A 190 10.21 9.74 0.87
CA ALA A 190 10.12 8.30 1.12
C ALA A 190 11.12 7.49 0.29
N ARG A 191 11.45 7.96 -0.93
CA ARG A 191 12.43 7.31 -1.81
C ARG A 191 13.87 7.56 -1.39
N TRP A 192 14.23 8.80 -1.05
CA TRP A 192 15.62 9.22 -0.89
C TRP A 192 16.05 9.38 0.57
N GLN A 193 15.10 9.64 1.47
CA GLN A 193 15.33 9.86 2.90
C GLN A 193 14.28 9.11 3.74
N PRO A 194 14.20 7.77 3.62
CA PRO A 194 13.12 6.98 4.20
C PRO A 194 12.99 7.15 5.72
N ASP A 195 14.09 7.36 6.42
CA ASP A 195 14.10 7.51 7.88
C ASP A 195 13.85 8.95 8.36
N SER A 196 13.49 9.89 7.47
CA SER A 196 13.24 11.29 7.84
C SER A 196 11.93 11.46 8.61
N ASP A 197 11.99 12.11 9.76
CA ASP A 197 10.82 12.47 10.58
C ASP A 197 9.81 13.35 9.82
N LEU A 198 10.25 14.01 8.73
CA LEU A 198 9.40 14.84 7.88
C LEU A 198 8.33 14.07 7.11
N ILE A 199 8.50 12.76 6.88
CA ILE A 199 7.52 11.99 6.11
C ILE A 199 6.19 11.92 6.86
N GLY A 200 6.22 11.72 8.18
CA GLY A 200 5.01 11.69 9.00
C GLY A 200 4.28 13.02 8.97
N GLU A 201 5.01 14.13 9.13
CA GLU A 201 4.45 15.49 9.08
C GLU A 201 3.83 15.80 7.71
N LEU A 202 4.54 15.54 6.61
CA LEU A 202 4.05 15.83 5.27
C LEU A 202 2.92 14.89 4.85
N THR A 203 2.93 13.63 5.31
CA THR A 203 1.80 12.70 5.13
C THR A 203 0.56 13.19 5.88
N TYR A 204 0.73 13.75 7.07
CA TYR A 204 -0.37 14.38 7.81
C TYR A 204 -0.96 15.56 7.02
N VAL A 205 -0.12 16.47 6.54
CA VAL A 205 -0.55 17.63 5.74
C VAL A 205 -1.29 17.21 4.46
N THR A 206 -0.79 16.20 3.75
CA THR A 206 -1.45 15.69 2.53
C THR A 206 -2.79 15.02 2.81
N ALA A 207 -3.01 14.46 4.00
CA ALA A 207 -4.27 13.80 4.35
C ALA A 207 -5.37 14.79 4.80
N MET A 208 -5.02 15.95 5.35
CA MET A 208 -6.00 16.90 5.90
C MET A 208 -6.80 17.61 4.79
N ARG A 209 -8.09 17.82 5.07
CA ARG A 209 -9.04 18.56 4.20
C ARG A 209 -9.56 19.85 4.82
N SER A 210 -9.12 20.16 6.04
CA SER A 210 -9.59 21.31 6.81
C SER A 210 -8.40 22.04 7.41
N VAL A 211 -8.39 23.37 7.26
CA VAL A 211 -7.40 24.27 7.88
C VAL A 211 -7.35 24.08 9.40
N HIS A 212 -8.49 23.85 10.04
CA HIS A 212 -8.57 23.64 11.48
C HIS A 212 -7.86 22.35 11.89
N GLN A 213 -8.08 21.26 11.16
CA GLN A 213 -7.39 20.00 11.41
C GLN A 213 -5.89 20.13 11.14
N LEU A 214 -5.53 20.69 9.98
CA LEU A 214 -4.14 20.94 9.58
C LEU A 214 -3.34 21.71 10.64
N LEU A 215 -3.94 22.72 11.26
CA LEU A 215 -3.31 23.54 12.29
C LEU A 215 -3.55 23.02 13.72
N SER A 216 -4.27 21.91 13.89
CA SER A 216 -4.70 21.37 15.19
C SER A 216 -5.45 22.39 16.05
N LEU A 217 -6.33 23.17 15.42
CA LEU A 217 -7.20 24.17 16.04
C LEU A 217 -8.63 23.65 16.21
N PRO A 218 -9.37 24.12 17.24
CA PRO A 218 -10.77 23.74 17.42
C PRO A 218 -11.64 24.25 16.26
N PRO A 219 -12.72 23.54 15.90
CA PRO A 219 -13.67 24.01 14.90
C PRO A 219 -14.31 25.33 15.38
N GLY A 220 -14.09 26.42 14.66
CA GLY A 220 -14.55 27.77 15.03
C GLY A 220 -13.47 28.70 15.59
N ALA A 221 -12.18 28.31 15.51
CA ALA A 221 -11.08 29.21 15.83
C ALA A 221 -11.17 30.50 14.98
N PRO A 222 -10.96 31.69 15.57
CA PRO A 222 -11.08 32.94 14.84
C PRO A 222 -9.98 33.05 13.76
N PRO A 223 -10.21 33.80 12.67
CA PRO A 223 -9.24 33.96 11.58
C PRO A 223 -7.84 34.39 12.05
N ALA A 224 -7.74 35.25 13.07
CA ALA A 224 -6.47 35.67 13.66
C ALA A 224 -5.69 34.49 14.28
N ALA A 225 -6.37 33.53 14.92
CA ALA A 225 -5.73 32.35 15.49
C ALA A 225 -5.21 31.39 14.40
N ILE A 226 -5.94 31.28 13.28
CA ILE A 226 -5.51 30.54 12.09
C ILE A 226 -4.27 31.19 11.49
N GLU A 227 -4.29 32.51 11.29
CA GLU A 227 -3.16 33.27 10.73
C GLU A 227 -1.90 33.12 11.61
N ASP A 228 -2.04 33.27 12.92
CA ASP A 228 -0.94 33.15 13.87
C ASP A 228 -0.36 31.74 13.89
N ALA A 229 -1.21 30.70 13.90
CA ALA A 229 -0.77 29.31 13.86
C ALA A 229 -0.05 28.98 12.54
N ALA A 230 -0.60 29.39 11.40
CA ALA A 230 0.02 29.21 10.09
C ALA A 230 1.36 29.96 10.00
N ARG A 231 1.44 31.19 10.50
CA ARG A 231 2.69 31.98 10.55
C ARG A 231 3.77 31.26 11.36
N ARG A 232 3.42 30.74 12.55
CA ARG A 232 4.36 29.97 13.39
C ARG A 232 4.87 28.72 12.69
N ARG A 233 3.97 27.94 12.09
CA ARG A 233 4.33 26.71 11.35
C ARG A 233 5.20 27.00 10.12
N ALA A 234 4.91 28.06 9.38
CA ALA A 234 5.75 28.48 8.24
C ALA A 234 7.15 28.91 8.69
N ALA A 235 7.26 29.63 9.82
CA ALA A 235 8.55 30.03 10.38
C ALA A 235 9.37 28.83 10.87
N ASP A 236 8.74 27.86 11.52
CA ASP A 236 9.37 26.59 11.92
C ASP A 236 9.92 25.81 10.73
N ALA A 237 9.09 25.59 9.70
CA ALA A 237 9.51 24.91 8.47
C ALA A 237 10.70 25.62 7.80
N ARG A 238 10.67 26.95 7.74
CA ARG A 238 11.79 27.76 7.23
C ARG A 238 13.07 27.58 8.06
N SER A 239 12.96 27.62 9.38
CA SER A 239 14.11 27.44 10.29
C SER A 239 14.73 26.05 10.16
N ARG A 240 13.89 25.00 10.06
CA ARG A 240 14.35 23.64 9.84
C ARG A 240 14.99 23.48 8.46
N ARG A 241 14.49 24.19 7.44
CA ARG A 241 15.01 24.13 6.07
C ARG A 241 16.46 24.55 5.94
N SER A 242 16.91 25.54 6.73
CA SER A 242 18.32 25.93 6.78
C SER A 242 19.24 24.87 7.37
N LEU A 243 18.69 23.92 8.14
CA LEU A 243 19.41 22.83 8.79
C LEU A 243 19.22 21.48 8.09
N ALA A 244 18.48 21.44 6.97
CA ALA A 244 18.14 20.21 6.26
C ALA A 244 19.41 19.48 5.78
N ALA A 245 19.48 18.17 6.06
CA ALA A 245 20.64 17.35 5.76
C ALA A 245 20.71 16.93 4.28
N SER A 246 19.59 17.03 3.56
CA SER A 246 19.52 16.65 2.14
C SER A 246 18.65 17.58 1.29
N SER A 247 18.72 17.38 -0.03
CA SER A 247 17.85 18.05 -0.99
C SER A 247 16.38 17.65 -0.83
N ALA A 248 16.10 16.37 -0.54
CA ALA A 248 14.74 15.88 -0.34
C ALA A 248 14.08 16.50 0.90
N GLU A 249 14.81 16.59 2.01
CA GLU A 249 14.33 17.27 3.22
C GLU A 249 14.14 18.77 3.00
N ARG A 250 15.07 19.41 2.29
CA ARG A 250 14.98 20.83 1.96
C ARG A 250 13.75 21.15 1.11
N GLU A 251 13.44 20.31 0.12
CA GLU A 251 12.24 20.47 -0.71
C GLU A 251 10.97 20.22 0.11
N ALA A 252 10.93 19.18 0.94
CA ALA A 252 9.78 18.93 1.78
C ALA A 252 9.48 20.08 2.75
N LEU A 253 10.51 20.65 3.37
CA LEU A 253 10.37 21.82 4.24
C LEU A 253 9.96 23.08 3.47
N LEU A 254 10.40 23.23 2.21
CA LEU A 254 9.94 24.32 1.35
C LEU A 254 8.45 24.17 1.04
N VAL A 255 8.01 22.95 0.73
CA VAL A 255 6.61 22.64 0.45
C VAL A 255 5.75 22.87 1.69
N LEU A 256 6.17 22.42 2.87
CA LEU A 256 5.49 22.70 4.15
C LEU A 256 5.39 24.21 4.42
N GLU A 257 6.49 24.94 4.26
CA GLU A 257 6.51 26.39 4.41
C GLU A 257 5.47 27.03 3.48
N GLN A 258 5.45 26.64 2.21
CA GLN A 258 4.50 27.15 1.21
C GLN A 258 3.05 26.77 1.54
N THR A 259 2.78 25.55 2.02
CA THR A 259 1.46 25.13 2.48
C THR A 259 0.94 26.07 3.55
N TYR A 260 1.72 26.33 4.59
CA TYR A 260 1.30 27.23 5.67
C TYR A 260 1.19 28.70 5.20
N GLN A 261 1.98 29.12 4.21
CA GLN A 261 1.83 30.44 3.58
C GLN A 261 0.52 30.56 2.78
N LEU A 262 0.11 29.50 2.08
CA LEU A 262 -1.17 29.47 1.37
C LEU A 262 -2.35 29.49 2.35
N VAL A 263 -2.26 28.74 3.45
CA VAL A 263 -3.25 28.78 4.54
C VAL A 263 -3.40 30.20 5.08
N ARG A 264 -2.28 30.86 5.37
CA ARG A 264 -2.26 32.25 5.86
C ARG A 264 -2.94 33.23 4.90
N ARG A 265 -2.84 32.99 3.60
CA ARG A 265 -3.47 33.82 2.55
C ARG A 265 -4.92 33.45 2.26
N GLY A 266 -5.45 32.39 2.87
CA GLY A 266 -6.77 31.85 2.56
C GLY A 266 -6.86 31.17 1.18
N LEU A 267 -5.72 30.76 0.61
CA LEU A 267 -5.61 30.18 -0.73
C LEU A 267 -5.35 28.67 -0.71
N TRP A 268 -5.30 28.05 0.47
CA TRP A 268 -5.09 26.62 0.57
C TRP A 268 -6.41 25.86 0.35
N ALA A 269 -6.45 25.03 -0.69
CA ALA A 269 -7.56 24.14 -0.96
C ALA A 269 -7.30 22.77 -0.31
N GLY A 270 -8.18 22.39 0.62
CA GLY A 270 -8.14 21.12 1.35
C GLY A 270 -8.61 19.94 0.54
#